data_AF-A0AAN0JUW8-F1
#
_entry.id   AF-A0AAN0JUW8-F1
#
_cell.length_a   1.000
_cell.length_b   1.000
_cell.length_c   1.000
_cell.angle_alpha   90.00
_cell.angle_beta   90.00
_cell.angle_gamma   90.00
#
_symmetry.space_group_name_H-M   'P 1'
#
loop_
_entity.id
_entity.type
_entity.pdbx_description
1 polymer ?
#
loop_
_entity_poly.entity_id
_entity_poly.type
_entity_poly.pdbx_seq_one_letter_code
_entity_poly.pdbx_strand_id
1 'polypeptide(L)'
;MAEEDSREIETEETSESGQNNERNITASEMEREITEMKKNWEKTSEYIKQMEKVEEEMDYEFKKIMAEMESIQKAIKKLDRDQENKKERFKILKEKVGEAKELKEKACNTIQKLQKNPSSVKEAEVKEILDETKLFQRDWRQQWDEYYMKIACLAALRSKDPRTPVGVCIADTESYQIVGIGYNSMPCVKGRSNNDKIFPWKGLSENASKEEKNNKDKNTELKYPFAVHAAVNAITNRTRDKLDGCTIYVTLKPDEDCARAIQQAGIKEVVYCIYKRTQERETRNTGMMTAEAFLKSNNIELKNLGESASDKFTGNEVVKGLQSRIHEPQPNDDEPYKNALTWEDFFMEIAKLSRERPGLFDTAGLRLRTGACIVSPSNQVMAVGYSGYPEDMELGEIIEYDKEYIAHAEYKAIIGGPSVRGCTLYVTSYPCNVCAKLIAQSGISEIVYGKPHIDPGAKKILKECLDGKSKIRPKAI
;
A
#
# COMPACT_ATOMS: atom_id res chain seq x y z
N MET A 1 30.28 -67.57 59.26
CA MET A 1 31.55 -66.83 59.08
C MET A 1 31.13 -65.37 59.03
N ALA A 2 31.02 -64.69 60.18
CA ALA A 2 32.12 -63.98 60.87
C ALA A 2 32.75 -62.95 59.90
N GLU A 3 32.77 -61.64 60.15
CA GLU A 3 33.23 -60.97 61.37
C GLU A 3 32.56 -59.59 61.61
N GLU A 4 32.61 -59.17 62.88
CA GLU A 4 32.38 -57.83 63.43
C GLU A 4 33.48 -56.84 62.96
N ASP A 5 33.17 -55.53 62.86
CA ASP A 5 33.93 -54.55 63.65
C ASP A 5 33.20 -53.21 63.76
N SER A 6 33.10 -52.74 64.99
CA SER A 6 32.49 -51.49 65.45
C SER A 6 33.56 -50.43 65.68
N ARG A 7 33.43 -49.23 65.11
CA ARG A 7 34.07 -48.01 65.65
C ARG A 7 33.17 -46.79 65.55
N GLU A 8 32.94 -46.23 66.72
CA GLU A 8 32.35 -44.93 67.00
C GLU A 8 33.10 -43.81 66.29
N ILE A 9 32.36 -42.88 65.70
CA ILE A 9 32.85 -41.52 65.48
C ILE A 9 31.80 -40.61 66.12
N GLU A 10 32.19 -40.02 67.25
CA GLU A 10 31.51 -38.92 67.93
C GLU A 10 31.31 -37.77 66.93
N THR A 11 30.05 -37.43 66.66
CA THR A 11 29.73 -36.15 66.01
C THR A 11 29.41 -35.15 67.10
N GLU A 12 30.34 -34.20 67.28
CA GLU A 12 30.18 -33.00 68.09
C GLU A 12 28.86 -32.29 67.74
N GLU A 13 27.97 -32.15 68.73
CA GLU A 13 26.88 -31.19 68.71
C GLU A 13 27.47 -29.77 68.71
N THR A 14 27.58 -29.17 67.53
CA THR A 14 27.63 -27.71 67.41
C THR A 14 26.21 -27.20 67.13
N SER A 15 25.59 -26.72 68.20
CA SER A 15 24.36 -25.94 68.17
C SER A 15 24.62 -24.61 67.44
N GLU A 16 24.26 -24.52 66.16
CA GLU A 16 23.98 -23.24 65.52
C GLU A 16 22.52 -23.15 65.12
N SER A 17 21.81 -22.35 65.90
CA SER A 17 20.45 -21.90 65.71
C SER A 17 20.30 -21.15 64.38
N GLY A 18 19.97 -21.87 63.32
CA GLY A 18 19.37 -21.30 62.11
C GLY A 18 17.85 -21.39 62.21
N GLN A 19 17.17 -20.27 62.49
CA GLN A 19 15.72 -20.16 62.36
C GLN A 19 15.31 -20.40 60.90
N ASN A 20 15.02 -21.64 60.53
CA ASN A 20 14.27 -21.93 59.31
C ASN A 20 12.82 -21.54 59.53
N ASN A 21 12.50 -20.33 59.10
CA ASN A 21 11.14 -19.80 59.06
C ASN A 21 10.41 -20.45 57.87
N GLU A 22 10.04 -21.73 57.98
CA GLU A 22 9.16 -22.40 57.02
C GLU A 22 7.77 -21.76 57.14
N ARG A 23 7.44 -20.86 56.21
CA ARG A 23 6.08 -20.36 56.05
C ARG A 23 5.20 -21.54 55.64
N ASN A 24 4.28 -21.96 56.51
CA ASN A 24 3.19 -22.85 56.13
C ASN A 24 2.24 -22.10 55.18
N ILE A 25 2.50 -22.23 53.88
CA ILE A 25 1.65 -21.70 52.82
C ILE A 25 0.44 -22.62 52.68
N THR A 26 -0.76 -22.07 52.76
CA THR A 26 -2.01 -22.84 52.59
C THR A 26 -2.16 -23.31 51.13
N ALA A 27 -2.88 -24.41 50.90
CA ALA A 27 -3.13 -24.90 49.53
C ALA A 27 -3.74 -23.84 48.61
N SER A 28 -4.61 -22.96 49.15
CA SER A 28 -5.19 -21.84 48.39
C SER A 28 -4.18 -20.73 48.06
N GLU A 29 -3.21 -20.46 48.94
CA GLU A 29 -2.14 -19.50 48.66
C GLU A 29 -1.18 -20.05 47.60
N MET A 30 -0.88 -21.35 47.66
CA MET A 30 -0.07 -22.03 46.65
C MET A 30 -0.77 -22.05 45.28
N GLU A 31 -2.07 -22.33 45.23
CA GLU A 31 -2.86 -22.23 44.00
C GLU A 31 -2.88 -20.81 43.43
N ARG A 32 -2.98 -19.79 44.28
CA ARG A 32 -2.91 -18.38 43.88
C ARG A 32 -1.54 -18.03 43.30
N GLU A 33 -0.46 -18.44 43.97
CA GLU A 33 0.92 -18.23 43.51
C GLU A 33 1.18 -18.94 42.18
N ILE A 34 0.74 -20.20 42.03
CA ILE A 34 0.85 -20.94 40.76
C ILE A 34 0.08 -20.23 39.64
N THR A 35 -1.12 -19.72 39.94
CA THR A 35 -1.94 -19.00 38.96
C THR A 35 -1.27 -17.69 38.53
N GLU A 36 -0.69 -16.96 39.49
CA GLU A 36 0.04 -15.72 39.23
C GLU A 36 1.34 -15.98 38.45
N MET A 37 2.07 -17.06 38.78
CA MET A 37 3.24 -17.51 38.01
C MET A 37 2.88 -17.91 36.59
N LYS A 38 1.77 -18.64 36.37
CA LYS A 38 1.27 -18.98 35.03
C LYS A 38 0.94 -17.73 34.21
N LYS A 39 0.21 -16.78 34.81
CA LYS A 39 -0.15 -15.52 34.16
C LYS A 39 1.08 -14.69 33.79
N ASN A 40 2.08 -14.65 34.68
CA ASN A 40 3.35 -13.97 34.41
C ASN A 40 4.14 -14.68 33.30
N TRP A 41 4.19 -16.01 33.30
CA TRP A 41 4.84 -16.79 32.25
C TRP A 41 4.18 -16.59 30.88
N GLU A 42 2.85 -16.64 30.80
CA GLU A 42 2.10 -16.36 29.56
C GLU A 42 2.39 -14.95 29.04
N LYS A 43 2.39 -13.95 29.94
CA LYS A 43 2.71 -12.56 29.61
C LYS A 43 4.14 -12.41 29.10
N THR A 44 5.12 -13.04 29.75
CA THR A 44 6.53 -13.04 29.30
C THR A 44 6.68 -13.74 27.95
N SER A 45 6.01 -14.87 27.73
CA SER A 45 6.04 -15.58 26.45
C SER A 45 5.49 -14.72 25.31
N GLU A 46 4.39 -14.02 25.55
CA GLU A 46 3.81 -13.09 24.58
C GLU A 46 4.77 -11.93 24.25
N TYR A 47 5.41 -11.34 25.25
CA TYR A 47 6.41 -10.29 25.02
C TYR A 47 7.62 -10.77 24.23
N ILE A 48 8.11 -11.97 24.51
CA ILE A 48 9.22 -12.56 23.73
C ILE A 48 8.80 -12.71 22.27
N LYS A 49 7.63 -13.29 21.98
CA LYS A 49 7.12 -13.42 20.60
C LYS A 49 6.99 -12.07 19.89
N GLN A 50 6.49 -11.05 20.59
CA GLN A 50 6.36 -9.71 20.04
C GLN A 50 7.72 -9.09 19.69
N MET A 51 8.74 -9.26 20.55
CA MET A 51 10.09 -8.75 20.29
C MET A 51 10.83 -9.56 19.22
N GLU A 52 10.67 -10.88 19.16
CA GLU A 52 11.20 -11.72 18.09
C GLU A 52 10.64 -11.27 16.73
N LYS A 53 9.34 -10.99 16.67
CA LYS A 53 8.71 -10.42 15.47
C LYS A 53 9.30 -9.07 15.08
N VAL A 54 9.52 -8.17 16.05
CA VAL A 54 10.18 -6.87 15.78
C VAL A 54 11.60 -7.08 15.24
N GLU A 55 12.37 -8.00 15.83
CA GLU A 55 13.72 -8.32 15.39
C GLU A 55 13.74 -8.80 13.94
N GLU A 56 12.86 -9.75 13.59
CA GLU A 56 12.72 -10.29 12.23
C GLU A 56 12.30 -9.19 11.23
N GLU A 57 11.29 -8.40 11.57
CA GLU A 57 10.79 -7.32 10.72
C GLU A 57 11.84 -6.22 10.49
N MET A 58 12.58 -5.82 11.54
CA MET A 58 13.63 -4.81 11.43
C MET A 58 14.88 -5.33 10.74
N ASP A 59 15.24 -6.61 10.89
CA ASP A 59 16.30 -7.23 10.11
C ASP A 59 15.96 -7.26 8.61
N TYR A 60 14.71 -7.61 8.29
CA TYR A 60 14.21 -7.57 6.92
C TYR A 60 14.28 -6.15 6.34
N GLU A 61 13.75 -5.14 7.04
CA GLU A 61 13.80 -3.75 6.58
C GLU A 61 15.23 -3.19 6.52
N PHE A 62 16.11 -3.56 7.45
CA PHE A 62 17.53 -3.20 7.42
C PHE A 62 18.22 -3.73 6.17
N LYS A 63 18.11 -5.05 5.92
CA LYS A 63 18.65 -5.71 4.72
C LYS A 63 18.11 -5.07 3.47
N LYS A 64 16.82 -4.69 3.52
CA LYS A 64 16.21 -3.87 2.49
C LYS A 64 17.07 -2.62 2.31
N ILE A 65 16.97 -1.64 3.21
CA ILE A 65 17.50 -0.27 3.02
C ILE A 65 18.97 -0.27 2.57
N MET A 66 19.78 -1.20 3.10
CA MET A 66 21.18 -1.39 2.70
C MET A 66 21.38 -1.67 1.20
N ALA A 67 20.59 -2.56 0.60
CA ALA A 67 20.76 -2.87 -0.83
C ALA A 67 20.40 -1.68 -1.73
N GLU A 68 19.43 -0.85 -1.33
CA GLU A 68 19.07 0.38 -2.04
C GLU A 68 20.20 1.41 -1.96
N MET A 69 20.80 1.59 -0.78
CA MET A 69 21.94 2.48 -0.60
C MET A 69 23.12 2.10 -1.51
N GLU A 70 23.46 0.82 -1.60
CA GLU A 70 24.55 0.35 -2.47
C GLU A 70 24.25 0.59 -3.96
N SER A 71 23.00 0.35 -4.39
CA SER A 71 22.55 0.64 -5.75
C SER A 71 22.73 2.12 -6.09
N ILE A 72 22.28 3.01 -5.20
CA ILE A 72 22.41 4.45 -5.36
C ILE A 72 23.89 4.86 -5.38
N GLN A 73 24.73 4.31 -4.49
CA GLN A 73 26.16 4.58 -4.46
C GLN A 73 26.85 4.17 -5.77
N LYS A 74 26.50 3.01 -6.34
CA LYS A 74 26.99 2.56 -7.66
C LYS A 74 26.51 3.49 -8.78
N ALA A 75 25.27 3.97 -8.72
CA ALA A 75 24.74 4.88 -9.73
C ALA A 75 25.36 6.28 -9.69
N ILE A 76 25.65 6.81 -8.49
CA ILE A 76 26.38 8.07 -8.32
C ILE A 76 27.79 7.94 -8.93
N LYS A 77 28.48 6.81 -8.70
CA LYS A 77 29.80 6.53 -9.31
C LYS A 77 29.76 6.47 -10.84
N LYS A 78 28.64 6.07 -11.45
CA LYS A 78 28.49 5.94 -12.92
C LYS A 78 28.11 7.25 -13.65
N LEU A 79 28.16 8.41 -12.98
CA LEU A 79 27.86 9.73 -13.58
C LEU A 79 26.47 9.80 -14.26
N ASP A 80 25.43 9.35 -13.56
CA ASP A 80 24.05 9.45 -14.06
C ASP A 80 23.53 10.91 -14.03
N ARG A 81 22.53 11.23 -14.87
CA ARG A 81 21.98 12.59 -15.08
C ARG A 81 21.25 13.20 -13.87
N ASP A 82 21.12 12.47 -12.77
CA ASP A 82 20.29 12.81 -11.61
C ASP A 82 21.05 12.67 -10.26
N GLN A 83 22.28 13.17 -10.19
CA GLN A 83 23.15 12.96 -9.00
C GLN A 83 22.62 13.62 -7.73
N GLU A 84 21.94 14.76 -7.83
CA GLU A 84 21.52 15.55 -6.68
C GLU A 84 20.39 14.88 -5.90
N ASN A 85 19.31 14.46 -6.58
CA ASN A 85 18.22 13.69 -5.96
C ASN A 85 18.72 12.37 -5.38
N LYS A 86 19.66 11.70 -6.05
CA LYS A 86 20.26 10.46 -5.56
C LYS A 86 21.08 10.65 -4.28
N LYS A 87 21.82 11.75 -4.16
CA LYS A 87 22.59 12.05 -2.94
C LYS A 87 21.66 12.34 -1.76
N GLU A 88 20.58 13.09 -2.00
CA GLU A 88 19.59 13.37 -0.95
C GLU A 88 18.89 12.08 -0.49
N ARG A 89 18.46 11.24 -1.43
CA ARG A 89 17.88 9.93 -1.12
C ARG A 89 18.86 9.03 -0.34
N PHE A 90 20.13 9.01 -0.72
CA PHE A 90 21.16 8.25 0.00
C PHE A 90 21.31 8.70 1.46
N LYS A 91 21.21 10.01 1.72
CA LYS A 91 21.28 10.57 3.08
C LYS A 91 20.09 10.11 3.93
N ILE A 92 18.87 10.19 3.38
CA ILE A 92 17.64 9.72 4.05
C ILE A 92 17.73 8.23 4.36
N LEU A 93 18.17 7.40 3.40
CA LEU A 93 18.31 5.96 3.62
C LEU A 93 19.33 5.65 4.72
N LYS A 94 20.46 6.39 4.78
CA LYS A 94 21.47 6.21 5.82
C LYS A 94 20.91 6.43 7.23
N GLU A 95 20.06 7.43 7.39
CA GLU A 95 19.36 7.71 8.65
C GLU A 95 18.43 6.55 9.02
N LYS A 96 17.63 6.07 8.05
CA LYS A 96 16.71 4.93 8.26
C LYS A 96 17.41 3.61 8.56
N VAL A 97 18.60 3.35 8.00
CA VAL A 97 19.44 2.21 8.40
C VAL A 97 19.81 2.31 9.88
N GLY A 98 20.16 3.51 10.36
CA GLY A 98 20.47 3.76 11.75
C GLY A 98 19.30 3.43 12.67
N GLU A 99 18.12 3.98 12.35
CA GLU A 99 16.88 3.72 13.09
C GLU A 99 16.51 2.23 13.14
N ALA A 100 16.52 1.54 11.99
CA ALA A 100 16.19 0.10 11.92
C ALA A 100 17.16 -0.75 12.75
N LYS A 101 18.46 -0.43 12.68
CA LYS A 101 19.49 -1.13 13.47
C LYS A 101 19.31 -0.91 14.96
N GLU A 102 19.02 0.32 15.38
CA GLU A 102 18.77 0.66 16.78
C GLU A 102 17.55 -0.09 17.32
N LEU A 103 16.44 -0.12 16.57
CA LEU A 103 15.23 -0.86 16.96
C LEU A 103 15.48 -2.36 17.06
N LYS A 104 16.21 -2.95 16.10
CA LYS A 104 16.62 -4.35 16.16
C LYS A 104 17.43 -4.64 17.42
N GLU A 105 18.41 -3.79 17.73
CA GLU A 105 19.25 -3.95 18.92
C GLU A 105 18.45 -3.80 20.23
N LYS A 106 17.52 -2.84 20.31
CA LYS A 106 16.57 -2.70 21.42
C LYS A 106 15.73 -3.97 21.63
N ALA A 107 15.20 -4.55 20.56
CA ALA A 107 14.42 -5.79 20.60
C ALA A 107 15.27 -6.97 21.12
N CYS A 108 16.45 -7.21 20.53
CA CYS A 108 17.36 -8.28 20.97
C CYS A 108 17.74 -8.14 22.46
N ASN A 109 18.09 -6.94 22.89
CA ASN A 109 18.45 -6.67 24.28
C ASN A 109 17.27 -6.94 25.24
N THR A 110 16.05 -6.61 24.82
CA THR A 110 14.82 -6.85 25.60
C THR A 110 14.51 -8.35 25.72
N ILE A 111 14.68 -9.11 24.63
CA ILE A 111 14.56 -10.59 24.65
C ILE A 111 15.54 -11.19 25.66
N GLN A 112 16.81 -10.76 25.63
CA GLN A 112 17.82 -11.26 26.57
C GLN A 112 17.49 -10.93 28.04
N LYS A 113 16.93 -9.73 28.31
CA LYS A 113 16.48 -9.34 29.65
C LYS A 113 15.30 -10.21 30.10
N LEU A 114 14.30 -10.42 29.24
CA LEU A 114 13.13 -11.26 29.53
C LEU A 114 13.51 -12.71 29.81
N GLN A 115 14.47 -13.27 29.08
CA GLN A 115 14.97 -14.63 29.30
C GLN A 115 15.75 -14.79 30.62
N LYS A 116 16.53 -13.77 31.03
CA LYS A 116 17.35 -13.81 32.26
C LYS A 116 16.56 -13.45 33.52
N ASN A 117 15.75 -12.39 33.46
CA ASN A 117 14.97 -11.87 34.58
C ASN A 117 13.71 -11.16 34.07
N PRO A 118 12.58 -11.88 33.90
CA PRO A 118 11.34 -11.32 33.37
C PRO A 118 10.84 -10.09 34.11
N SER A 119 11.03 -10.03 35.43
CA SER A 119 10.59 -8.93 36.30
C SER A 119 11.34 -7.62 36.09
N SER A 120 12.47 -7.65 35.36
CA SER A 120 13.30 -6.47 35.08
C SER A 120 12.76 -5.60 33.93
N VAL A 121 11.90 -6.17 33.07
CA VAL A 121 11.34 -5.48 31.90
C VAL A 121 9.93 -5.00 32.22
N LYS A 122 9.71 -3.70 32.05
CA LYS A 122 8.39 -3.10 32.27
C LYS A 122 7.56 -3.19 30.99
N GLU A 123 6.25 -3.35 31.14
CA GLU A 123 5.30 -3.33 30.03
C GLU A 123 5.39 -2.04 29.19
N ALA A 124 5.72 -0.91 29.83
CA ALA A 124 5.94 0.36 29.13
C ALA A 124 7.14 0.32 28.16
N GLU A 125 8.22 -0.39 28.51
CA GLU A 125 9.43 -0.53 27.66
C GLU A 125 9.10 -1.34 26.40
N VAL A 126 8.38 -2.46 26.55
CA VAL A 126 7.92 -3.28 25.42
C VAL A 126 6.99 -2.48 24.51
N LYS A 127 6.05 -1.74 25.10
CA LYS A 127 5.10 -0.92 24.34
C LYS A 127 5.78 0.22 23.58
N GLU A 128 6.76 0.87 24.19
CA GLU A 128 7.55 1.93 23.54
C GLU A 128 8.27 1.40 22.30
N ILE A 129 8.97 0.26 22.39
CA ILE A 129 9.64 -0.35 21.23
C ILE A 129 8.63 -0.71 20.13
N LEU A 130 7.46 -1.26 20.49
CA LEU A 130 6.41 -1.56 19.52
C LEU A 130 5.86 -0.30 18.84
N ASP A 131 5.68 0.79 19.59
CA ASP A 131 5.19 2.05 19.07
C ASP A 131 6.25 2.75 18.18
N GLU A 132 7.53 2.72 18.55
CA GLU A 132 8.65 3.18 17.72
C GLU A 132 8.78 2.35 16.43
N THR A 133 8.63 1.02 16.52
CA THR A 133 8.69 0.12 15.35
C THR A 133 7.54 0.41 14.38
N LYS A 134 6.32 0.57 14.90
CA LYS A 134 5.17 0.99 14.09
C LYS A 134 5.40 2.35 13.45
N LEU A 135 6.00 3.29 14.19
CA LEU A 135 6.33 4.62 13.68
C LEU A 135 7.34 4.54 12.52
N PHE A 136 8.43 3.79 12.70
CA PHE A 136 9.41 3.52 11.65
C PHE A 136 8.76 2.92 10.41
N GLN A 137 7.98 1.85 10.59
CA GLN A 137 7.27 1.19 9.50
C GLN A 137 6.31 2.15 8.79
N ARG A 138 5.59 2.99 9.53
CA ARG A 138 4.67 3.98 8.99
C ARG A 138 5.40 5.04 8.17
N ASP A 139 6.51 5.56 8.67
CA ASP A 139 7.30 6.59 8.00
C ASP A 139 8.01 6.01 6.75
N TRP A 140 8.47 4.76 6.83
CA TRP A 140 9.00 4.03 5.67
C TRP A 140 7.92 3.73 4.63
N ARG A 141 6.70 3.37 5.08
CA ARG A 141 5.51 3.19 4.22
C ARG A 141 5.05 4.49 3.57
N GLN A 142 5.43 5.66 4.07
CA GLN A 142 4.94 6.93 3.54
C GLN A 142 5.24 7.11 2.04
N GLN A 143 6.39 6.62 1.57
CA GLN A 143 6.71 6.68 0.13
C GLN A 143 5.69 5.89 -0.71
N TRP A 144 5.18 4.77 -0.17
CA TRP A 144 4.15 3.96 -0.81
C TRP A 144 2.82 4.67 -0.85
N ASP A 145 2.46 5.32 0.25
CA ASP A 145 1.25 6.12 0.31
C ASP A 145 1.25 7.21 -0.76
N GLU A 146 2.40 7.81 -1.02
CA GLU A 146 2.54 8.79 -2.09
C GLU A 146 2.32 8.18 -3.48
N TYR A 147 2.89 7.01 -3.75
CA TYR A 147 2.69 6.30 -5.01
C TYR A 147 1.21 5.95 -5.23
N TYR A 148 0.55 5.33 -4.25
CA TYR A 148 -0.85 4.95 -4.38
C TYR A 148 -1.77 6.17 -4.45
N MET A 149 -1.44 7.25 -3.74
CA MET A 149 -2.17 8.50 -3.85
C MET A 149 -1.99 9.16 -5.21
N LYS A 150 -0.80 9.09 -5.84
CA LYS A 150 -0.61 9.56 -7.24
C LYS A 150 -1.52 8.80 -8.21
N ILE A 151 -1.67 7.47 -8.03
CA ILE A 151 -2.62 6.66 -8.81
C ILE A 151 -4.07 7.11 -8.56
N ALA A 152 -4.45 7.37 -7.31
CA ALA A 152 -5.78 7.90 -6.98
C ALA A 152 -6.02 9.28 -7.62
N CYS A 153 -5.03 10.18 -7.61
CA CYS A 153 -5.10 11.47 -8.28
C CYS A 153 -5.26 11.33 -9.81
N LEU A 154 -4.51 10.40 -10.42
CA LEU A 154 -4.66 10.08 -11.84
C LEU A 154 -6.06 9.56 -12.17
N ALA A 155 -6.64 8.72 -11.30
CA ALA A 155 -8.00 8.23 -11.45
C ALA A 155 -9.02 9.38 -11.37
N ALA A 156 -8.83 10.34 -10.46
CA ALA A 156 -9.70 11.51 -10.36
C ALA A 156 -9.73 12.33 -11.66
N LEU A 157 -8.61 12.43 -12.39
CA LEU A 157 -8.54 13.11 -13.69
C LEU A 157 -9.37 12.43 -14.80
N ARG A 158 -9.75 11.16 -14.61
CA ARG A 158 -10.67 10.43 -15.50
C ARG A 158 -12.15 10.74 -15.24
N SER A 159 -12.49 11.20 -14.04
CA SER A 159 -13.84 11.59 -13.66
C SER A 159 -14.39 12.63 -14.64
N LYS A 160 -15.67 12.55 -14.95
CA LYS A 160 -16.40 13.56 -15.73
C LYS A 160 -17.21 14.51 -14.86
N ASP A 161 -17.10 14.40 -13.54
CA ASP A 161 -17.72 15.36 -12.64
C ASP A 161 -17.03 16.73 -12.80
N PRO A 162 -17.77 17.79 -13.19
CA PRO A 162 -17.19 19.11 -13.37
C PRO A 162 -16.85 19.79 -12.03
N ARG A 163 -17.50 19.40 -10.93
CA ARG A 163 -17.35 20.06 -9.63
C ARG A 163 -16.46 19.32 -8.67
N THR A 164 -16.51 17.99 -8.66
CA THR A 164 -15.88 17.19 -7.61
C THR A 164 -15.28 15.91 -8.21
N PRO A 165 -14.16 16.02 -8.95
CA PRO A 165 -13.43 14.84 -9.39
C PRO A 165 -12.83 14.12 -8.19
N VAL A 166 -13.21 12.86 -7.99
CA VAL A 166 -12.68 11.99 -6.93
C VAL A 166 -12.12 10.73 -7.56
N GLY A 167 -10.95 10.31 -7.07
CA GLY A 167 -10.29 9.08 -7.48
C GLY A 167 -9.87 8.26 -6.28
N VAL A 168 -9.73 6.95 -6.52
CA VAL A 168 -9.41 5.93 -5.52
C VAL A 168 -8.43 4.92 -6.10
N CYS A 169 -7.46 4.54 -5.27
CA CYS A 169 -6.62 3.37 -5.44
C CYS A 169 -6.76 2.49 -4.19
N ILE A 170 -7.08 1.21 -4.36
CA ILE A 170 -7.06 0.21 -3.29
C ILE A 170 -5.80 -0.62 -3.50
N ALA A 171 -4.96 -0.69 -2.48
CA ALA A 171 -3.73 -1.47 -2.50
C ALA A 171 -3.73 -2.50 -1.37
N ASP A 172 -3.22 -3.68 -1.69
CA ASP A 172 -2.72 -4.59 -0.68
C ASP A 172 -1.33 -4.11 -0.27
N THR A 173 -1.20 -3.60 0.95
CA THR A 173 0.06 -3.02 1.44
C THR A 173 1.09 -4.07 1.88
N GLU A 174 0.70 -5.35 1.93
CA GLU A 174 1.60 -6.47 2.24
C GLU A 174 2.25 -6.99 0.95
N SER A 175 1.44 -7.29 -0.07
CA SER A 175 1.94 -7.69 -1.40
C SER A 175 2.32 -6.51 -2.31
N TYR A 176 2.03 -5.29 -1.87
CA TYR A 176 2.18 -4.05 -2.63
C TYR A 176 1.46 -4.04 -3.99
N GLN A 177 0.41 -4.86 -4.16
CA GLN A 177 -0.36 -4.93 -5.39
C GLN A 177 -1.49 -3.93 -5.38
N ILE A 178 -1.76 -3.30 -6.53
CA ILE A 178 -2.98 -2.53 -6.73
C ILE A 178 -4.12 -3.51 -7.02
N VAL A 179 -5.13 -3.51 -6.16
CA VAL A 179 -6.24 -4.46 -6.22
C VAL A 179 -7.55 -3.83 -6.68
N GLY A 180 -7.62 -2.50 -6.77
CA GLY A 180 -8.79 -1.80 -7.28
C GLY A 180 -8.49 -0.35 -7.60
N ILE A 181 -9.06 0.17 -8.67
CA ILE A 181 -8.99 1.59 -9.04
C ILE A 181 -10.40 2.07 -9.37
N GLY A 182 -10.74 3.27 -8.89
CA GLY A 182 -12.04 3.86 -9.12
C GLY A 182 -11.99 5.38 -9.23
N TYR A 183 -12.99 5.93 -9.89
CA TYR A 183 -13.27 7.37 -9.94
C TYR A 183 -14.78 7.56 -9.96
N ASN A 184 -15.28 8.72 -9.58
CA ASN A 184 -16.72 8.95 -9.59
C ASN A 184 -17.27 9.04 -11.02
N SER A 185 -18.33 8.29 -11.30
CA SER A 185 -18.90 8.16 -12.64
C SER A 185 -20.40 7.92 -12.61
N MET A 186 -21.06 8.10 -13.75
CA MET A 186 -22.43 7.61 -13.94
C MET A 186 -22.47 6.07 -14.02
N PRO A 187 -23.59 5.44 -13.67
CA PRO A 187 -23.73 3.99 -13.72
C PRO A 187 -23.50 3.45 -15.13
N CYS A 188 -22.90 2.26 -15.22
CA CYS A 188 -22.70 1.59 -16.50
C CYS A 188 -24.04 1.15 -17.09
N VAL A 189 -24.33 1.55 -18.34
CA VAL A 189 -25.50 1.06 -19.10
C VAL A 189 -25.05 0.07 -20.15
N LYS A 190 -25.41 -1.21 -19.98
CA LYS A 190 -25.06 -2.27 -20.92
C LYS A 190 -25.51 -1.92 -22.35
N GLY A 191 -24.62 -2.12 -23.32
CA GLY A 191 -24.89 -1.88 -24.74
C GLY A 191 -24.87 -0.39 -25.15
N ARG A 192 -24.51 0.54 -24.27
CA ARG A 192 -24.33 1.96 -24.60
C ARG A 192 -22.92 2.43 -24.27
N SER A 193 -22.34 3.22 -25.18
CA SER A 193 -20.96 3.73 -25.05
C SER A 193 -20.86 5.07 -24.32
N ASN A 194 -21.96 5.78 -24.11
CA ASN A 194 -21.96 7.10 -23.48
C ASN A 194 -23.11 7.27 -22.48
N ASN A 195 -22.81 7.01 -21.20
CA ASN A 195 -23.76 7.12 -20.09
C ASN A 195 -24.07 8.58 -19.74
N ASP A 196 -23.21 9.53 -20.11
CA ASP A 196 -23.33 10.95 -19.77
C ASP A 196 -24.49 11.65 -20.51
N LYS A 197 -25.06 11.00 -21.53
CA LYS A 197 -26.29 11.44 -22.21
C LYS A 197 -27.56 10.89 -21.56
N ILE A 198 -27.42 9.97 -20.62
CA ILE A 198 -28.54 9.25 -19.98
C ILE A 198 -28.80 9.84 -18.60
N PHE A 199 -27.74 10.08 -17.84
CA PHE A 199 -27.81 10.61 -16.47
C PHE A 199 -27.22 12.03 -16.41
N PRO A 200 -27.85 12.95 -15.65
CA PRO A 200 -27.42 14.35 -15.59
C PRO A 200 -26.18 14.55 -14.73
N TRP A 201 -25.28 15.46 -15.13
CA TRP A 201 -24.14 15.91 -14.32
C TRP A 201 -24.43 17.17 -13.48
N LYS A 202 -25.61 17.76 -13.69
CA LYS A 202 -26.11 18.93 -12.97
C LYS A 202 -26.08 18.71 -11.45
N GLY A 203 -25.38 19.59 -10.75
CA GLY A 203 -25.40 19.67 -9.30
C GLY A 203 -26.26 20.83 -8.80
N LEU A 204 -26.58 20.85 -7.50
CA LEU A 204 -27.29 21.97 -6.88
C LEU A 204 -26.47 23.27 -6.95
N SER A 205 -27.11 24.40 -7.24
CA SER A 205 -26.45 25.71 -7.16
C SER A 205 -25.79 25.92 -5.79
N GLU A 206 -24.63 26.58 -5.75
CA GLU A 206 -23.95 26.90 -4.47
C GLU A 206 -24.85 27.72 -3.54
N ASN A 207 -25.73 28.55 -4.11
CA ASN A 207 -26.70 29.37 -3.40
C ASN A 207 -28.09 28.70 -3.23
N ALA A 208 -28.21 27.40 -3.51
CA ALA A 208 -29.47 26.69 -3.36
C ALA A 208 -29.98 26.77 -1.91
N SER A 209 -31.24 27.18 -1.77
CA SER A 209 -31.95 27.27 -0.49
C SER A 209 -32.08 25.90 0.19
N LYS A 210 -32.33 25.88 1.51
CA LYS A 210 -32.55 24.62 2.24
C LYS A 210 -33.76 23.84 1.70
N GLU A 211 -34.79 24.53 1.22
CA GLU A 211 -35.96 23.92 0.59
C GLU A 211 -35.61 23.27 -0.75
N GLU A 212 -34.81 23.92 -1.58
CA GLU A 212 -34.32 23.33 -2.84
C GLU A 212 -33.43 22.11 -2.60
N LYS A 213 -32.60 22.13 -1.55
CA LYS A 213 -31.76 20.99 -1.15
C LYS A 213 -32.58 19.78 -0.68
N ASN A 214 -33.76 20.01 -0.11
CA ASN A 214 -34.62 18.97 0.45
C ASN A 214 -35.76 18.56 -0.50
N ASN A 215 -35.88 19.18 -1.68
CA ASN A 215 -36.94 18.89 -2.64
C ASN A 215 -36.65 17.59 -3.40
N LYS A 216 -37.35 16.51 -3.02
CA LYS A 216 -37.20 15.17 -3.62
C LYS A 216 -37.67 15.11 -5.08
N ASP A 217 -38.60 15.97 -5.50
CA ASP A 217 -39.18 15.92 -6.86
C ASP A 217 -38.18 16.42 -7.93
N LYS A 218 -37.22 17.27 -7.55
CA LYS A 218 -36.13 17.73 -8.44
C LYS A 218 -34.92 16.80 -8.47
N ASN A 219 -34.93 15.70 -7.71
CA ASN A 219 -33.76 14.87 -7.50
C ASN A 219 -33.33 14.13 -8.79
N THR A 220 -34.28 13.77 -9.67
CA THR A 220 -33.99 13.08 -10.94
C THR A 220 -33.33 13.97 -12.01
N GLU A 221 -33.37 15.29 -11.85
CA GLU A 221 -32.64 16.23 -12.71
C GLU A 221 -31.20 16.47 -12.25
N LEU A 222 -30.85 15.99 -11.05
CA LEU A 222 -29.55 16.17 -10.42
C LEU A 222 -28.72 14.90 -10.51
N LYS A 223 -27.40 15.07 -10.40
CA LYS A 223 -26.45 13.93 -10.43
C LYS A 223 -26.55 12.99 -9.22
N TYR A 224 -26.99 13.48 -8.07
CA TYR A 224 -26.81 12.79 -6.77
C TYR A 224 -27.43 11.39 -6.67
N PRO A 225 -28.61 11.11 -7.25
CA PRO A 225 -29.17 9.75 -7.22
C PRO A 225 -28.44 8.75 -8.12
N PHE A 226 -27.66 9.24 -9.08
CA PHE A 226 -27.07 8.41 -10.13
C PHE A 226 -25.56 8.29 -10.00
N ALA A 227 -24.88 9.35 -9.58
CA ALA A 227 -23.43 9.39 -9.48
C ALA A 227 -22.93 8.33 -8.48
N VAL A 228 -22.14 7.38 -8.98
CA VAL A 228 -21.49 6.38 -8.14
C VAL A 228 -20.16 6.94 -7.65
N HIS A 229 -19.93 6.88 -6.35
CA HIS A 229 -18.72 7.41 -5.73
C HIS A 229 -17.49 6.55 -6.09
N ALA A 230 -16.32 7.20 -6.11
CA ALA A 230 -15.06 6.57 -6.51
C ALA A 230 -14.70 5.35 -5.66
N ALA A 231 -14.96 5.39 -4.34
CA ALA A 231 -14.70 4.29 -3.42
C ALA A 231 -15.55 3.06 -3.75
N VAL A 232 -16.85 3.26 -3.99
CA VAL A 232 -17.77 2.19 -4.38
C VAL A 232 -17.36 1.58 -5.71
N ASN A 233 -16.98 2.41 -6.70
CA ASN A 233 -16.46 1.95 -7.97
C ASN A 233 -15.17 1.12 -7.81
N ALA A 234 -14.23 1.56 -6.98
CA ALA A 234 -12.98 0.82 -6.73
C ALA A 234 -13.22 -0.53 -6.04
N ILE A 235 -14.12 -0.59 -5.04
CA ILE A 235 -14.49 -1.81 -4.33
C ILE A 235 -15.21 -2.79 -5.27
N THR A 236 -16.06 -2.29 -6.15
CA THR A 236 -16.81 -3.10 -7.13
C THR A 236 -15.89 -3.62 -8.23
N ASN A 237 -14.93 -2.81 -8.68
CA ASN A 237 -13.94 -3.13 -9.71
C ASN A 237 -12.68 -3.79 -9.15
N ARG A 238 -12.76 -4.41 -7.97
CA ARG A 238 -11.62 -5.12 -7.38
C ARG A 238 -11.24 -6.34 -8.22
N THR A 239 -9.97 -6.72 -8.13
CA THR A 239 -9.37 -7.80 -8.92
C THR A 239 -9.27 -9.12 -8.15
N ARG A 240 -9.66 -9.10 -6.87
CA ARG A 240 -9.69 -10.26 -5.97
C ARG A 240 -10.98 -10.27 -5.15
N ASP A 241 -11.35 -11.41 -4.61
CA ASP A 241 -12.66 -11.58 -3.95
C ASP A 241 -12.80 -10.76 -2.67
N LYS A 242 -11.73 -10.69 -1.87
CA LYS A 242 -11.68 -10.10 -0.53
C LYS A 242 -10.77 -8.88 -0.49
N LEU A 243 -11.16 -7.83 0.22
CA LEU A 243 -10.30 -6.65 0.46
C LEU A 243 -9.77 -6.61 1.90
N ASP A 244 -9.88 -7.71 2.63
CA ASP A 244 -9.30 -7.90 3.96
C ASP A 244 -7.81 -7.51 3.96
N GLY A 245 -7.44 -6.64 4.88
CA GLY A 245 -6.07 -6.16 5.02
C GLY A 245 -5.62 -5.13 3.99
N CYS A 246 -6.46 -4.72 3.02
CA CYS A 246 -6.12 -3.65 2.08
C CYS A 246 -6.24 -2.26 2.70
N THR A 247 -5.49 -1.32 2.12
CA THR A 247 -5.59 0.12 2.39
C THR A 247 -6.26 0.81 1.20
N ILE A 248 -7.20 1.72 1.46
CA ILE A 248 -7.84 2.57 0.43
C ILE A 248 -7.26 3.97 0.43
N TYR A 249 -6.74 4.40 -0.71
CA TYR A 249 -6.21 5.73 -0.97
C TYR A 249 -7.24 6.54 -1.75
N VAL A 250 -7.73 7.64 -1.18
CA VAL A 250 -8.82 8.44 -1.78
C VAL A 250 -8.50 9.93 -1.80
N THR A 251 -8.80 10.60 -2.91
CA THR A 251 -8.48 12.03 -3.10
C THR A 251 -9.42 12.99 -2.34
N LEU A 252 -10.44 12.46 -1.67
CA LEU A 252 -11.39 13.19 -0.86
C LEU A 252 -11.81 12.31 0.32
N LYS A 253 -11.93 12.89 1.51
CA LYS A 253 -12.39 12.17 2.70
C LYS A 253 -13.74 11.46 2.42
N PRO A 254 -13.89 10.16 2.77
CA PRO A 254 -15.14 9.43 2.55
C PRO A 254 -16.34 10.05 3.29
N ASP A 255 -17.50 9.96 2.67
CA ASP A 255 -18.79 10.22 3.29
C ASP A 255 -19.37 8.95 3.96
N GLU A 256 -20.58 9.05 4.50
CA GLU A 256 -21.25 7.96 5.21
C GLU A 256 -21.47 6.72 4.33
N ASP A 257 -21.87 6.90 3.07
CA ASP A 257 -22.12 5.80 2.14
C ASP A 257 -20.82 5.09 1.76
N CYS A 258 -19.76 5.85 1.47
CA CYS A 258 -18.45 5.29 1.21
C CYS A 258 -17.88 4.60 2.46
N ALA A 259 -18.02 5.19 3.64
CA ALA A 259 -17.56 4.60 4.90
C ALA A 259 -18.21 3.23 5.16
N ARG A 260 -19.53 3.12 4.95
CA ARG A 260 -20.25 1.84 5.06
C ARG A 260 -19.75 0.81 4.03
N ALA A 261 -19.52 1.23 2.78
CA ALA A 261 -19.00 0.35 1.75
C ALA A 261 -17.57 -0.14 2.05
N ILE A 262 -16.69 0.77 2.52
CA ILE A 262 -15.31 0.47 2.93
C ILE A 262 -15.29 -0.55 4.06
N GLN A 263 -16.12 -0.33 5.09
CA GLN A 263 -16.25 -1.26 6.22
C GLN A 263 -16.73 -2.64 5.75
N GLN A 264 -17.80 -2.70 4.95
CA GLN A 264 -18.35 -3.96 4.47
C GLN A 264 -17.37 -4.74 3.56
N ALA A 265 -16.43 -4.03 2.93
CA ALA A 265 -15.39 -4.62 2.11
C ALA A 265 -14.23 -5.25 2.91
N GLY A 266 -14.10 -4.97 4.22
CA GLY A 266 -13.01 -5.48 5.06
C GLY A 266 -11.70 -4.67 4.97
N ILE A 267 -11.75 -3.43 4.49
CA ILE A 267 -10.58 -2.56 4.34
C ILE A 267 -10.07 -2.13 5.73
N LYS A 268 -8.76 -2.24 5.97
CA LYS A 268 -8.14 -1.98 7.28
C LYS A 268 -7.83 -0.51 7.54
N GLU A 269 -7.57 0.25 6.49
CA GLU A 269 -7.03 1.61 6.60
C GLU A 269 -7.55 2.49 5.45
N VAL A 270 -7.88 3.74 5.77
CA VAL A 270 -8.27 4.79 4.83
C VAL A 270 -7.22 5.90 4.86
N VAL A 271 -6.53 6.07 3.75
CA VAL A 271 -5.59 7.17 3.53
C VAL A 271 -6.23 8.18 2.60
N TYR A 272 -6.31 9.45 2.99
CA TYR A 272 -6.95 10.48 2.17
C TYR A 272 -6.15 11.76 2.04
N CYS A 273 -6.33 12.42 0.89
CA CYS A 273 -5.95 13.82 0.67
C CYS A 273 -7.22 14.67 0.63
N ILE A 274 -7.12 15.94 1.02
CA ILE A 274 -8.24 16.88 0.91
C ILE A 274 -7.94 17.86 -0.23
N TYR A 275 -8.41 17.54 -1.45
CA TYR A 275 -8.46 18.53 -2.52
C TYR A 275 -9.87 19.13 -2.59
N LYS A 276 -10.03 20.40 -2.17
CA LYS A 276 -11.31 21.11 -2.15
C LYS A 276 -11.23 22.38 -3.00
N ARG A 277 -12.36 22.74 -3.63
CA ARG A 277 -12.53 24.00 -4.37
C ARG A 277 -12.75 25.21 -3.44
N THR A 278 -13.22 24.99 -2.21
CA THR A 278 -13.42 26.04 -1.19
C THR A 278 -13.03 25.55 0.22
N GLN A 279 -12.29 26.39 0.96
CA GLN A 279 -11.78 26.08 2.30
C GLN A 279 -12.88 25.94 3.38
N GLU A 280 -14.10 26.43 3.13
CA GLU A 280 -15.15 26.55 4.17
C GLU A 280 -16.00 25.29 4.42
N ARG A 281 -15.79 24.18 3.70
CA ARG A 281 -16.67 22.98 3.83
C ARG A 281 -16.43 22.11 5.06
N GLU A 282 -15.47 22.42 5.93
CA GLU A 282 -15.19 21.58 7.11
C GLU A 282 -16.14 21.78 8.28
N THR A 283 -16.82 22.92 8.37
CA THR A 283 -17.39 23.32 9.67
C THR A 283 -18.84 22.90 9.93
N ARG A 284 -19.55 22.21 9.01
CA ARG A 284 -21.01 21.96 9.21
C ARG A 284 -21.60 20.66 8.63
N ASN A 285 -20.85 19.56 8.52
CA ASN A 285 -21.41 18.30 8.00
C ASN A 285 -21.44 17.19 9.06
N THR A 286 -22.60 17.02 9.70
CA THR A 286 -22.91 15.89 10.61
C THR A 286 -22.56 14.53 9.98
N GLY A 287 -22.76 14.36 8.67
CA GLY A 287 -22.42 13.13 7.94
C GLY A 287 -20.93 12.78 7.92
N MET A 288 -20.01 13.75 8.00
CA MET A 288 -18.56 13.46 8.08
C MET A 288 -18.14 12.97 9.47
N MET A 289 -18.78 13.47 10.53
CA MET A 289 -18.56 12.96 11.88
C MET A 289 -19.10 11.54 12.03
N THR A 290 -20.26 11.27 11.43
CA THR A 290 -20.84 9.92 11.34
C THR A 290 -19.93 8.95 10.59
N ALA A 291 -19.38 9.36 9.44
CA ALA A 291 -18.46 8.53 8.66
C ALA A 291 -17.19 8.16 9.46
N GLU A 292 -16.59 9.12 10.17
CA GLU A 292 -15.46 8.84 11.06
C GLU A 292 -15.83 7.88 12.18
N ALA A 293 -16.98 8.09 12.82
CA ALA A 293 -17.45 7.23 13.90
C ALA A 293 -17.64 5.77 13.41
N PHE A 294 -18.22 5.58 12.22
CA PHE A 294 -18.37 4.24 11.62
C PHE A 294 -17.04 3.55 11.41
N LEU A 295 -16.08 4.24 10.76
CA LEU A 295 -14.76 3.68 10.49
C LEU A 295 -13.99 3.35 11.79
N LYS A 296 -13.97 4.28 12.75
CA LYS A 296 -13.31 4.08 14.05
C LYS A 296 -13.95 2.94 14.87
N SER A 297 -15.28 2.80 14.82
CA SER A 297 -15.98 1.73 15.54
C SER A 297 -15.61 0.31 15.08
N ASN A 298 -15.02 0.18 13.88
CA ASN A 298 -14.57 -1.09 13.31
C ASN A 298 -13.04 -1.19 13.25
N ASN A 299 -12.32 -0.37 14.03
CA ASN A 299 -10.86 -0.31 14.05
C ASN A 299 -10.22 -0.01 12.68
N ILE A 300 -10.93 0.72 11.82
CA ILE A 300 -10.37 1.18 10.54
C ILE A 300 -9.58 2.47 10.81
N GLU A 301 -8.29 2.44 10.53
CA GLU A 301 -7.41 3.59 10.71
C GLU A 301 -7.70 4.68 9.67
N LEU A 302 -7.76 5.94 10.09
CA LEU A 302 -7.86 7.09 9.19
C LEU A 302 -6.57 7.89 9.22
N LYS A 303 -5.95 8.03 8.04
CA LYS A 303 -4.74 8.81 7.84
C LYS A 303 -4.99 9.94 6.85
N ASN A 304 -4.84 11.18 7.32
CA ASN A 304 -4.83 12.35 6.45
C ASN A 304 -3.38 12.63 6.00
N LEU A 305 -3.12 12.65 4.70
CA LEU A 305 -1.81 13.04 4.17
C LEU A 305 -1.54 14.56 4.25
N GLY A 306 -2.53 15.34 4.69
CA GLY A 306 -2.45 16.79 4.99
C GLY A 306 -2.96 17.68 3.85
N GLU A 307 -3.32 18.94 4.17
CA GLU A 307 -3.63 19.98 3.17
C GLU A 307 -2.38 20.36 2.36
N SER A 308 -1.19 20.27 2.98
CA SER A 308 0.12 20.40 2.34
C SER A 308 0.55 19.15 1.56
N ALA A 309 -0.37 18.24 1.23
CA ALA A 309 -0.15 17.30 0.13
C ALA A 309 0.13 18.04 -1.21
N SER A 310 -0.14 19.35 -1.30
CA SER A 310 0.42 20.22 -2.34
C SER A 310 1.94 20.35 -2.28
N ASP A 311 2.49 20.47 -1.07
CA ASP A 311 3.88 20.84 -0.79
C ASP A 311 4.77 19.60 -0.66
N LYS A 312 4.25 18.50 -0.11
CA LYS A 312 4.96 17.20 -0.01
C LYS A 312 5.05 16.45 -1.33
N PHE A 313 4.09 16.66 -2.23
CA PHE A 313 4.09 16.07 -3.58
C PHE A 313 4.63 17.05 -4.65
N THR A 314 5.31 18.11 -4.20
CA THR A 314 5.84 19.19 -5.05
C THR A 314 6.67 18.64 -6.20
N GLY A 315 6.13 18.77 -7.41
CA GLY A 315 6.81 18.35 -8.64
C GLY A 315 6.04 17.34 -9.48
N ASN A 316 5.14 16.55 -8.88
CA ASN A 316 4.39 15.55 -9.65
C ASN A 316 3.30 16.19 -10.53
N GLU A 317 3.37 15.96 -11.84
CA GLU A 317 2.48 16.57 -12.83
C GLU A 317 1.02 16.12 -12.66
N VAL A 318 0.76 14.89 -12.22
CA VAL A 318 -0.60 14.36 -12.02
C VAL A 318 -1.29 15.07 -10.85
N VAL A 319 -0.57 15.23 -9.74
CA VAL A 319 -1.10 15.93 -8.56
C VAL A 319 -1.38 17.40 -8.89
N LYS A 320 -0.43 18.07 -9.54
CA LYS A 320 -0.60 19.44 -10.03
C LYS A 320 -1.79 19.55 -10.99
N GLY A 321 -1.91 18.62 -11.93
CA GLY A 321 -3.02 18.59 -12.89
C GLY A 321 -4.38 18.45 -12.21
N LEU A 322 -4.50 17.60 -11.19
CA LEU A 322 -5.74 17.48 -10.42
C LEU A 322 -6.04 18.76 -9.62
N GLN A 323 -5.02 19.35 -9.00
CA GLN A 323 -5.17 20.61 -8.28
C GLN A 323 -5.63 21.74 -9.21
N SER A 324 -4.97 21.93 -10.35
CA SER A 324 -5.39 22.90 -11.37
C SER A 324 -6.85 22.67 -11.76
N ARG A 325 -7.23 21.42 -12.05
CA ARG A 325 -8.63 21.08 -12.38
C ARG A 325 -9.63 21.47 -11.28
N ILE A 326 -9.26 21.33 -10.01
CA ILE A 326 -10.14 21.63 -8.87
C ILE A 326 -10.24 23.13 -8.60
N HIS A 327 -9.15 23.89 -8.79
CA HIS A 327 -9.11 25.32 -8.49
C HIS A 327 -9.52 26.23 -9.66
N GLU A 328 -9.43 25.74 -10.90
CA GLU A 328 -9.83 26.51 -12.08
C GLU A 328 -11.35 26.57 -12.23
N PRO A 329 -11.93 27.76 -12.51
CA PRO A 329 -13.35 27.90 -12.80
C PRO A 329 -13.74 27.09 -14.03
N GLN A 330 -14.70 26.18 -13.86
CA GLN A 330 -15.20 25.36 -14.95
C GLN A 330 -16.31 26.10 -15.73
N PRO A 331 -16.29 26.08 -17.08
CA PRO A 331 -17.15 26.92 -17.92
C PRO A 331 -18.64 26.55 -17.88
N ASN A 332 -18.99 25.28 -17.64
CA ASN A 332 -20.36 24.82 -17.41
C ASN A 332 -20.36 23.62 -16.46
N ASP A 333 -20.79 23.87 -15.23
CA ASP A 333 -20.84 22.89 -14.15
C ASP A 333 -22.02 21.91 -14.22
N ASP A 334 -22.87 22.04 -15.23
CA ASP A 334 -24.02 21.15 -15.47
C ASP A 334 -23.77 20.11 -16.59
N GLU A 335 -22.67 20.26 -17.32
CA GLU A 335 -22.22 19.32 -18.36
C GLU A 335 -21.07 18.42 -17.88
N PRO A 336 -20.91 17.21 -18.45
CA PRO A 336 -19.74 16.39 -18.18
C PRO A 336 -18.45 17.13 -18.55
N TYR A 337 -17.44 17.03 -17.70
CA TYR A 337 -16.12 17.62 -17.96
C TYR A 337 -15.51 17.06 -19.25
N LYS A 338 -15.29 17.94 -20.23
CA LYS A 338 -14.92 17.56 -21.61
C LYS A 338 -13.46 17.10 -21.73
N ASN A 339 -12.58 17.60 -20.86
CA ASN A 339 -11.15 17.33 -20.90
C ASN A 339 -10.71 16.23 -19.92
N ALA A 340 -11.63 15.34 -19.52
CA ALA A 340 -11.27 14.15 -18.75
C ALA A 340 -10.28 13.29 -19.54
N LEU A 341 -9.33 12.65 -18.84
CA LEU A 341 -8.31 11.82 -19.50
C LEU A 341 -8.92 10.78 -20.44
N THR A 342 -8.27 10.55 -21.57
CA THR A 342 -8.65 9.44 -22.45
C THR A 342 -8.30 8.12 -21.77
N TRP A 343 -8.96 7.03 -22.16
CA TRP A 343 -8.63 5.70 -21.62
C TRP A 343 -7.17 5.33 -21.87
N GLU A 344 -6.67 5.58 -23.07
CA GLU A 344 -5.30 5.24 -23.40
C GLU A 344 -4.29 6.06 -22.61
N ASP A 345 -4.55 7.35 -22.37
CA ASP A 345 -3.66 8.20 -21.57
C ASP A 345 -3.68 7.74 -20.12
N PHE A 346 -4.87 7.50 -19.59
CA PHE A 346 -5.05 7.01 -18.23
C PHE A 346 -4.28 5.71 -17.97
N PHE A 347 -4.42 4.70 -18.83
CA PHE A 347 -3.75 3.41 -18.63
C PHE A 347 -2.25 3.46 -18.87
N MET A 348 -1.80 4.25 -19.86
CA MET A 348 -0.37 4.44 -20.07
C MET A 348 0.28 5.22 -18.92
N GLU A 349 -0.39 6.23 -18.37
CA GLU A 349 0.10 6.96 -17.19
C GLU A 349 0.15 6.09 -15.93
N ILE A 350 -0.78 5.16 -15.73
CA ILE A 350 -0.65 4.14 -14.67
C ILE A 350 0.64 3.32 -14.88
N ALA A 351 0.90 2.84 -16.10
CA ALA A 351 2.13 2.11 -16.40
C ALA A 351 3.38 2.97 -16.16
N LYS A 352 3.35 4.26 -16.51
CA LYS A 352 4.44 5.21 -16.24
C LYS A 352 4.69 5.43 -14.76
N LEU A 353 3.65 5.69 -13.97
CA LEU A 353 3.75 5.88 -12.51
C LEU A 353 4.26 4.61 -11.82
N SER A 354 3.89 3.44 -12.33
CA SER A 354 4.33 2.16 -11.76
C SER A 354 5.83 1.90 -11.90
N ARG A 355 6.48 2.58 -12.85
CA ARG A 355 7.94 2.61 -12.96
C ARG A 355 8.61 3.46 -11.86
N GLU A 356 7.86 4.35 -11.22
CA GLU A 356 8.30 5.34 -10.22
C GLU A 356 7.98 4.91 -8.78
N ARG A 357 7.46 3.69 -8.60
CA ARG A 357 7.12 3.08 -7.31
C ARG A 357 8.35 3.07 -6.37
N PRO A 358 8.18 3.35 -5.07
CA PRO A 358 9.26 3.33 -4.07
C PRO A 358 9.71 1.91 -3.72
N GLY A 359 10.83 1.82 -3.00
CA GLY A 359 11.38 0.58 -2.48
C GLY A 359 12.57 0.01 -3.26
N LEU A 360 13.26 -0.88 -2.57
CA LEU A 360 14.60 -1.43 -2.78
C LEU A 360 15.02 -1.95 -4.14
N PHE A 361 14.06 -2.11 -5.02
CA PHE A 361 14.32 -2.36 -6.41
C PHE A 361 14.47 -1.01 -7.13
N ASP A 362 15.04 0.01 -6.47
CA ASP A 362 15.44 1.25 -7.10
C ASP A 362 16.64 0.97 -7.99
N THR A 363 16.29 0.62 -9.22
CA THR A 363 17.09 0.31 -10.39
C THR A 363 17.91 1.51 -10.87
N ALA A 364 18.68 2.13 -9.98
CA ALA A 364 19.58 3.22 -10.30
C ALA A 364 20.65 2.83 -11.36
N GLY A 365 20.71 1.55 -11.77
CA GLY A 365 21.48 1.01 -12.89
C GLY A 365 20.70 0.34 -14.04
N LEU A 366 19.36 0.23 -14.01
CA LEU A 366 18.63 -0.26 -15.20
C LEU A 366 18.54 0.86 -16.23
N ARG A 367 19.14 0.64 -17.40
CA ARG A 367 18.89 1.47 -18.58
C ARG A 367 17.40 1.52 -18.99
N LEU A 368 16.58 0.56 -18.55
CA LEU A 368 15.19 0.40 -18.96
C LEU A 368 14.29 0.06 -17.77
N ARG A 369 13.87 1.07 -16.99
CA ARG A 369 12.72 0.92 -16.10
C ARG A 369 11.47 0.73 -16.96
N THR A 370 10.82 -0.42 -16.77
CA THR A 370 9.53 -0.69 -17.40
C THR A 370 8.44 -0.75 -16.34
N GLY A 371 7.29 -0.15 -16.65
CA GLY A 371 6.05 -0.34 -15.92
C GLY A 371 4.97 -0.88 -16.87
N ALA A 372 3.98 -1.56 -16.30
CA ALA A 372 2.92 -2.25 -17.02
C ALA A 372 1.56 -2.03 -16.35
N CYS A 373 0.50 -1.97 -17.14
CA CYS A 373 -0.88 -1.90 -16.70
C CYS A 373 -1.73 -2.79 -17.60
N ILE A 374 -2.37 -3.81 -17.03
CA ILE A 374 -3.24 -4.74 -17.75
C ILE A 374 -4.69 -4.35 -17.51
N VAL A 375 -5.47 -4.28 -18.57
CA VAL A 375 -6.82 -3.72 -18.57
C VAL A 375 -7.79 -4.66 -19.27
N SER A 376 -8.94 -4.89 -18.65
CA SER A 376 -10.01 -5.70 -19.24
C SER A 376 -10.70 -4.99 -20.42
N PRO A 377 -11.46 -5.72 -21.26
CA PRO A 377 -12.32 -5.10 -22.28
C PRO A 377 -13.35 -4.10 -21.75
N SER A 378 -13.69 -4.19 -20.45
CA SER A 378 -14.60 -3.26 -19.77
C SER A 378 -13.89 -2.04 -19.17
N ASN A 379 -12.61 -1.82 -19.49
CA ASN A 379 -11.77 -0.74 -18.97
C ASN A 379 -11.49 -0.81 -17.46
N GLN A 380 -11.53 -2.02 -16.89
CA GLN A 380 -11.11 -2.27 -15.51
C GLN A 380 -9.61 -2.56 -15.48
N VAL A 381 -8.88 -1.94 -14.56
CA VAL A 381 -7.47 -2.28 -14.32
C VAL A 381 -7.41 -3.61 -13.59
N MET A 382 -6.80 -4.62 -14.22
CA MET A 382 -6.72 -5.99 -13.73
C MET A 382 -5.45 -6.24 -12.94
N ALA A 383 -4.35 -5.65 -13.36
CA ALA A 383 -3.06 -5.79 -12.69
C ALA A 383 -2.11 -4.67 -13.11
N VAL A 384 -1.16 -4.36 -12.24
CA VAL A 384 -0.14 -3.34 -12.46
C VAL A 384 1.23 -3.96 -12.14
N GLY A 385 2.19 -3.75 -13.03
CA GLY A 385 3.52 -4.34 -12.92
C GLY A 385 4.63 -3.32 -13.01
N TYR A 386 5.78 -3.71 -12.46
CA TYR A 386 6.99 -2.90 -12.42
C TYR A 386 8.22 -3.82 -12.51
N SER A 387 9.33 -3.29 -13.00
CA SER A 387 10.58 -4.06 -13.11
C SER A 387 11.30 -4.09 -11.76
N GLY A 388 11.77 -5.25 -11.32
CA GLY A 388 12.52 -5.42 -10.06
C GLY A 388 12.80 -6.89 -9.75
N TYR A 389 13.56 -7.18 -8.68
CA TYR A 389 13.72 -8.58 -8.26
C TYR A 389 12.40 -9.16 -7.76
N PRO A 390 12.24 -10.50 -7.76
CA PRO A 390 11.12 -11.17 -7.09
C PRO A 390 10.98 -10.76 -5.62
N GLU A 391 9.75 -10.73 -5.10
CA GLU A 391 9.43 -10.18 -3.77
C GLU A 391 10.02 -11.01 -2.61
N ASP A 392 10.07 -12.34 -2.76
CA ASP A 392 10.58 -13.27 -1.74
C ASP A 392 12.04 -13.67 -1.97
N MET A 393 12.74 -12.99 -2.87
CA MET A 393 14.15 -13.28 -3.11
C MET A 393 14.97 -12.82 -1.90
N GLU A 394 15.45 -13.78 -1.09
CA GLU A 394 16.45 -13.52 -0.06
C GLU A 394 17.73 -13.03 -0.74
N LEU A 395 17.98 -11.72 -0.66
CA LEU A 395 19.11 -11.10 -1.35
C LEU A 395 20.49 -11.50 -0.78
N GLY A 396 20.54 -12.21 0.36
CA GLY A 396 21.71 -12.91 0.91
C GLY A 396 23.09 -12.35 0.52
N GLU A 397 23.95 -13.22 -0.01
CA GLU A 397 25.27 -12.90 -0.58
C GLU A 397 25.20 -12.43 -2.05
N ILE A 398 24.03 -12.00 -2.55
CA ILE A 398 23.92 -11.39 -3.89
C ILE A 398 24.46 -9.96 -3.80
N ILE A 399 25.78 -9.88 -3.68
CA ILE A 399 26.59 -8.66 -3.60
C ILE A 399 26.70 -7.99 -4.98
N GLU A 400 26.39 -8.74 -6.05
CA GLU A 400 26.42 -8.27 -7.43
C GLU A 400 25.03 -8.02 -8.03
N TYR A 401 24.90 -6.83 -8.62
CA TYR A 401 23.75 -6.45 -9.40
C TYR A 401 23.78 -7.24 -10.70
N ASP A 402 23.03 -8.34 -10.73
CA ASP A 402 22.88 -9.15 -11.94
C ASP A 402 21.49 -8.92 -12.55
N LYS A 403 21.51 -8.44 -13.80
CA LYS A 403 20.31 -8.14 -14.58
C LYS A 403 19.51 -9.41 -14.88
N GLU A 404 20.13 -10.59 -14.78
CA GLU A 404 19.50 -11.87 -15.05
C GLU A 404 18.38 -12.20 -14.05
N TYR A 405 18.43 -11.68 -12.82
CA TYR A 405 17.41 -11.94 -11.80
C TYR A 405 16.26 -10.92 -11.79
N ILE A 406 16.26 -9.93 -12.69
CA ILE A 406 15.24 -8.89 -12.72
C ILE A 406 13.99 -9.40 -13.43
N ALA A 407 12.88 -9.49 -12.69
CA ALA A 407 11.57 -9.69 -13.28
C ALA A 407 11.09 -8.39 -13.93
N HIS A 408 10.73 -8.45 -15.21
CA HIS A 408 10.17 -7.32 -15.94
C HIS A 408 8.72 -7.05 -15.52
N ALA A 409 8.23 -5.83 -15.80
CA ALA A 409 6.90 -5.40 -15.40
C ALA A 409 5.77 -6.28 -15.94
N GLU A 410 5.89 -6.75 -17.19
CA GLU A 410 4.90 -7.62 -17.82
C GLU A 410 4.78 -8.95 -17.07
N TYR A 411 5.90 -9.50 -16.60
CA TYR A 411 5.93 -10.72 -15.80
C TYR A 411 5.13 -10.52 -14.50
N LYS A 412 5.47 -9.46 -13.75
CA LYS A 412 4.82 -9.19 -12.46
C LYS A 412 3.33 -8.90 -12.61
N ALA A 413 2.94 -8.16 -13.64
CA ALA A 413 1.53 -7.88 -13.90
C ALA A 413 0.74 -9.15 -14.28
N ILE A 414 1.32 -10.08 -15.05
CA ILE A 414 0.64 -11.31 -15.47
C ILE A 414 0.52 -12.31 -14.32
N ILE A 415 1.57 -12.48 -13.51
CA ILE A 415 1.60 -13.49 -12.44
C ILE A 415 0.91 -13.00 -11.17
N GLY A 416 1.05 -11.72 -10.82
CA GLY A 416 0.49 -11.15 -9.59
C GLY A 416 -1.00 -10.80 -9.66
N GLY A 417 -1.65 -11.01 -10.80
CA GLY A 417 -3.03 -10.61 -11.05
C GLY A 417 -4.00 -11.76 -11.29
N PRO A 418 -5.31 -11.47 -11.43
CA PRO A 418 -6.30 -12.42 -11.92
C PRO A 418 -6.04 -12.81 -13.37
N SER A 419 -6.89 -13.67 -13.95
CA SER A 419 -6.77 -14.03 -15.37
C SER A 419 -6.82 -12.80 -16.28
N VAL A 420 -5.82 -12.68 -17.17
CA VAL A 420 -5.64 -11.56 -18.10
C VAL A 420 -6.00 -11.91 -19.54
N ARG A 421 -6.69 -13.02 -19.76
CA ARG A 421 -7.09 -13.47 -21.10
C ARG A 421 -8.05 -12.45 -21.73
N GLY A 422 -7.76 -12.05 -22.96
CA GLY A 422 -8.53 -11.03 -23.68
C GLY A 422 -8.32 -9.59 -23.18
N CYS A 423 -7.37 -9.36 -22.28
CA CYS A 423 -7.04 -8.02 -21.80
C CYS A 423 -6.08 -7.30 -22.76
N THR A 424 -5.98 -5.98 -22.58
CA THR A 424 -5.00 -5.11 -23.21
C THR A 424 -3.86 -4.80 -22.23
N LEU A 425 -2.62 -4.99 -22.65
CA LEU A 425 -1.42 -4.64 -21.90
C LEU A 425 -0.89 -3.28 -22.35
N TYR A 426 -0.87 -2.30 -21.45
CA TYR A 426 -0.14 -1.05 -21.60
C TYR A 426 1.23 -1.19 -20.95
N VAL A 427 2.31 -0.93 -21.68
CA VAL A 427 3.68 -1.12 -21.19
C VAL A 427 4.58 0.01 -21.66
N THR A 428 5.48 0.50 -20.80
CA THR A 428 6.32 1.66 -21.15
C THR A 428 7.45 1.34 -22.15
N SER A 429 7.78 0.06 -22.33
CA SER A 429 8.85 -0.42 -23.22
C SER A 429 8.33 -1.61 -24.02
N TYR A 430 8.82 -1.81 -25.25
CA TYR A 430 8.47 -2.99 -26.04
C TYR A 430 8.90 -4.29 -25.31
N PRO A 431 8.04 -5.33 -25.23
CA PRO A 431 8.37 -6.54 -24.50
C PRO A 431 9.58 -7.29 -25.02
N CYS A 432 10.39 -7.87 -24.12
CA CYS A 432 11.48 -8.77 -24.49
C CYS A 432 10.98 -10.15 -24.94
N ASN A 433 11.88 -11.01 -25.41
CA ASN A 433 11.55 -12.36 -25.87
C ASN A 433 10.86 -13.22 -24.79
N VAL A 434 11.35 -13.16 -23.53
CA VAL A 434 10.75 -13.90 -22.40
C VAL A 434 9.33 -13.40 -22.10
N CYS A 435 9.17 -12.08 -21.98
CA CYS A 435 7.87 -11.45 -21.75
C CYS A 435 6.90 -11.74 -22.90
N ALA A 436 7.35 -11.73 -24.15
CA ALA A 436 6.52 -12.03 -25.31
C ALA A 436 5.90 -13.43 -25.25
N LYS A 437 6.65 -14.45 -24.79
CA LYS A 437 6.11 -15.80 -24.58
C LYS A 437 5.02 -15.80 -23.51
N LEU A 438 5.25 -15.12 -22.39
CA LEU A 438 4.28 -15.02 -21.30
C LEU A 438 3.02 -14.28 -21.70
N ILE A 439 3.16 -13.17 -22.43
CA ILE A 439 2.04 -12.38 -22.96
C ILE A 439 1.18 -13.25 -23.90
N ALA A 440 1.82 -14.01 -24.80
CA ALA A 440 1.10 -14.92 -25.70
C ALA A 440 0.38 -16.02 -24.91
N GLN A 441 1.05 -16.66 -23.96
CA GLN A 441 0.49 -17.77 -23.19
C GLN A 441 -0.65 -17.33 -22.25
N SER A 442 -0.56 -16.13 -21.69
CA SER A 442 -1.60 -15.56 -20.82
C SER A 442 -2.87 -15.18 -21.58
N GLY A 443 -2.79 -15.10 -22.91
CA GLY A 443 -3.92 -14.81 -23.79
C GLY A 443 -4.29 -13.34 -23.84
N ILE A 444 -3.35 -12.43 -23.52
CA ILE A 444 -3.50 -10.99 -23.75
C ILE A 444 -3.77 -10.74 -25.23
N SER A 445 -4.78 -9.93 -25.54
CA SER A 445 -5.25 -9.72 -26.92
C SER A 445 -4.77 -8.41 -27.54
N GLU A 446 -4.20 -7.48 -26.78
CA GLU A 446 -3.68 -6.23 -27.33
C GLU A 446 -2.49 -5.73 -26.52
N ILE A 447 -1.53 -5.12 -27.19
CA ILE A 447 -0.34 -4.53 -26.57
C ILE A 447 -0.20 -3.09 -27.06
N VAL A 448 -0.15 -2.16 -26.11
CA VAL A 448 0.13 -0.74 -26.33
C VAL A 448 1.47 -0.44 -25.66
N TYR A 449 2.48 -0.10 -26.45
CA TYR A 449 3.85 0.09 -25.93
C TYR A 449 4.38 1.50 -26.11
N GLY A 450 5.16 1.97 -25.13
CA GLY A 450 5.81 3.27 -25.11
C GLY A 450 7.02 3.38 -26.05
N LYS A 451 8.17 2.91 -25.57
CA LYS A 451 9.45 3.00 -26.28
C LYS A 451 9.66 1.83 -27.26
N PRO A 452 10.02 2.08 -28.52
CA PRO A 452 10.25 1.03 -29.52
C PRO A 452 11.67 0.44 -29.40
N HIS A 453 11.90 -0.46 -28.44
CA HIS A 453 13.10 -1.31 -28.42
C HIS A 453 12.71 -2.71 -28.90
N ILE A 454 12.53 -2.86 -30.21
CA ILE A 454 11.92 -4.06 -30.80
C ILE A 454 12.96 -5.19 -30.88
N ASP A 455 12.80 -6.21 -30.04
CA ASP A 455 13.51 -7.47 -30.15
C ASP A 455 12.91 -8.29 -31.33
N PRO A 456 13.72 -8.75 -32.31
CA PRO A 456 13.22 -9.50 -33.47
C PRO A 456 12.51 -10.80 -33.10
N GLY A 457 12.99 -11.50 -32.06
CA GLY A 457 12.40 -12.73 -31.54
C GLY A 457 11.06 -12.46 -30.87
N ALA A 458 10.99 -11.43 -30.03
CA ALA A 458 9.74 -10.97 -29.42
C ALA A 458 8.72 -10.57 -30.50
N LYS A 459 9.14 -9.79 -31.51
CA LYS A 459 8.28 -9.41 -32.63
C LYS A 459 7.73 -10.62 -33.37
N LYS A 460 8.56 -11.63 -33.63
CA LYS A 460 8.12 -12.88 -34.26
C LYS A 460 7.09 -13.61 -33.40
N ILE A 461 7.37 -13.81 -32.12
CA ILE A 461 6.45 -14.50 -31.18
C ILE A 461 5.11 -13.77 -31.12
N LEU A 462 5.13 -12.46 -30.87
CA LEU A 462 3.92 -11.68 -30.73
C LEU A 462 3.15 -11.62 -32.05
N LYS A 463 3.83 -11.52 -33.19
CA LYS A 463 3.17 -11.58 -34.50
C LYS A 463 2.48 -12.93 -34.71
N GLU A 464 3.20 -14.04 -34.60
CA GLU A 464 2.65 -15.38 -34.87
C GLU A 464 1.57 -15.82 -33.87
N CYS A 465 1.72 -15.46 -32.60
CA CYS A 465 0.82 -15.91 -31.54
C CYS A 465 -0.39 -15.00 -31.34
N LEU A 466 -0.30 -13.73 -31.78
CA LEU A 466 -1.38 -12.76 -31.65
C LEU A 466 -2.06 -12.44 -33.00
N ASP A 467 -1.49 -12.81 -34.16
CA ASP A 467 -2.13 -12.49 -35.44
C ASP A 467 -3.44 -13.26 -35.68
N GLY A 468 -4.44 -12.49 -36.14
CA GLY A 468 -5.79 -12.93 -36.48
C GLY A 468 -6.89 -12.07 -35.84
N LYS A 469 -6.65 -11.54 -34.62
CA LYS A 469 -7.59 -10.66 -33.88
C LYS A 469 -6.93 -9.58 -33.01
N SER A 470 -5.66 -9.72 -32.67
CA SER A 470 -4.98 -8.85 -31.70
C SER A 470 -4.26 -7.67 -32.35
N LYS A 471 -4.07 -6.59 -31.59
CA LYS A 471 -3.40 -5.36 -32.05
C LYS A 471 -2.12 -5.11 -31.24
N ILE A 472 -1.01 -4.84 -31.92
CA ILE A 472 0.22 -4.36 -31.28
C ILE A 472 0.49 -2.96 -31.83
N ARG A 473 0.44 -1.95 -30.97
CA ARG A 473 0.52 -0.55 -31.42
C ARG A 473 1.42 0.30 -30.53
N PRO A 474 2.23 1.18 -31.12
CA PRO A 474 3.00 2.14 -30.35
C PRO A 474 2.09 3.23 -29.79
N LYS A 475 2.48 3.77 -28.63
CA LYS A 475 1.99 5.03 -28.08
C LYS A 475 3.20 5.80 -27.59
N ALA A 476 3.53 6.91 -28.26
CA ALA A 476 4.67 7.73 -27.84
C ALA A 476 4.48 8.20 -26.39
N ILE A 477 5.53 8.11 -25.57
CA ILE A 477 5.51 8.44 -24.14
C ILE A 477 6.53 9.48 -23.73
#